data_AF-A0A3N5Y992-F1
#
_entry.id   AF-A0A3N5Y992-F1
#
_cell.length_a   1.000
_cell.length_b   1.000
_cell.length_c   1.000
_cell.angle_alpha   90.00
_cell.angle_beta   90.00
_cell.angle_gamma   90.00
#
_symmetry.space_group_name_H-M   'P 1'
#
loop_
_entity.id
_entity.type
_entity.pdbx_description
1 polymer ?
#
loop_
_entity_poly.entity_id
_entity_poly.type
_entity_poly.pdbx_seq_one_letter_code
_entity_poly.pdbx_strand_id
1 'polypeptide(L)' 'MKELIEMIAKALVDNPDQVSVTEVEGEQTTVLELRVA' A
#
# COMPACT_ATOMS: atom_id res chain seq x y z
N MET A 1 -0.78 -9.71 -1.31
CA MET A 1 0.01 -9.07 -0.23
C MET A 1 -0.31 -7.58 -0.09
N LYS A 2 -0.52 -6.88 -1.22
CA LYS A 2 -1.05 -5.52 -1.31
C LYS A 2 -2.16 -5.18 -0.30
N GLU A 3 -3.26 -5.94 -0.31
CA GLU A 3 -4.45 -5.69 0.53
C GLU A 3 -4.13 -5.73 2.04
N LEU A 4 -3.23 -6.63 2.46
CA LEU A 4 -2.81 -6.72 3.85
C LEU A 4 -2.02 -5.47 4.27
N ILE A 5 -1.10 -5.00 3.42
CA ILE A 5 -0.32 -3.78 3.67
C ILE A 5 -1.25 -2.57 3.71
N GLU A 6 -2.20 -2.48 2.78
CA GLU A 6 -3.19 -1.40 2.74
C GLU A 6 -4.06 -1.38 4.01
N MET A 7 -4.52 -2.56 4.47
CA MET A 7 -5.28 -2.69 5.71
C MET A 7 -4.47 -2.22 6.93
N ILE A 8 -3.21 -2.64 7.03
CA ILE A 8 -2.32 -2.24 8.13
C ILE A 8 -2.07 -0.74 8.09
N ALA A 9 -1.75 -0.17 6.93
CA ALA A 9 -1.49 1.25 6.78
C ALA A 9 -2.72 2.09 7.14
N LYS A 10 -3.92 1.69 6.70
CA LYS A 10 -5.18 2.35 7.07
C LYS A 10 -5.44 2.33 8.59
N ALA A 11 -5.05 1.27 9.27
CA ALA A 11 -5.23 1.16 10.73
C ALA A 11 -4.29 2.06 11.55
N LEU A 12 -3.22 2.60 10.94
CA LEU A 12 -2.16 3.32 11.64
C LEU A 12 -2.18 4.85 11.42
N VAL A 13 -3.10 5.37 10.62
CA VAL A 13 -3.12 6.80 10.20
C VAL A 13 -4.45 7.47 10.50
N ASP A 14 -4.43 8.80 10.63
CA ASP A 14 -5.63 9.59 10.96
C ASP A 14 -6.63 9.67 9.79
N ASN A 15 -6.15 9.55 8.55
CA ASN A 15 -6.95 9.63 7.32
C ASN A 15 -6.82 8.36 6.47
N PRO A 16 -7.46 7.24 6.86
CA PRO A 16 -7.33 5.95 6.17
C PRO A 16 -7.77 6.01 4.70
N ASP A 17 -8.70 6.89 4.36
CA ASP A 17 -9.22 7.04 2.99
C ASP A 17 -8.18 7.60 2.01
N GLN A 18 -7.10 8.19 2.54
CA GLN A 18 -5.98 8.75 1.76
C GLN A 18 -4.81 7.77 1.62
N VAL A 19 -4.96 6.54 2.10
CA VAL A 19 -3.98 5.47 1.91
C VAL A 19 -4.23 4.78 0.59
N SER A 20 -3.21 4.71 -0.26
CA SER A 20 -3.24 3.94 -1.49
C SER A 20 -1.99 3.08 -1.63
N VAL A 21 -2.17 1.83 -2.08
CA VAL A 21 -1.06 0.96 -2.46
C VAL A 21 -1.17 0.66 -3.95
N THR A 22 -0.04 0.70 -4.62
CA THR A 22 0.11 0.34 -6.04
C THR A 22 1.10 -0.80 -6.16
N GLU A 23 0.84 -1.74 -7.06
CA GLU A 23 1.69 -2.90 -7.28
C GLU A 23 2.24 -2.84 -8.71
N VAL A 24 3.55 -2.98 -8.83
CA VAL A 24 4.25 -3.01 -10.12
C VAL A 24 5.03 -4.32 -10.18
N GLU A 25 4.64 -5.17 -11.14
CA GLU A 25 5.36 -6.41 -11.43
C GLU A 25 6.59 -6.11 -12.29
N GLY A 26 7.75 -6.56 -11.81
CA GLY A 26 8.99 -6.63 -12.56
C GLY A 26 9.38 -8.08 -12.85
N GLU A 27 10.46 -8.26 -13.62
CA GLU A 27 10.87 -9.57 -14.13
C GLU A 27 11.24 -10.60 -13.05
N GLN A 28 11.76 -10.14 -11.91
CA GLN A 28 12.16 -10.98 -10.78
C GLN A 28 11.65 -10.48 -9.43
N THR A 29 10.93 -9.36 -9.43
CA THR A 29 10.58 -8.64 -8.20
C THR A 29 9.22 -7.98 -8.37
N THR A 30 8.51 -7.85 -7.25
CA THR A 30 7.27 -7.09 -7.17
C THR A 30 7.52 -5.89 -6.29
N VAL A 31 7.23 -4.70 -6.80
CA VAL A 31 7.34 -3.44 -6.06
C VAL A 31 5.95 -3.02 -5.59
N LEU A 32 5.82 -2.78 -4.30
CA LEU A 32 4.60 -2.24 -3.68
C LEU A 32 4.87 -0.79 -3.25
N GLU A 33 4.26 0.17 -3.94
CA GLU A 33 4.37 1.59 -3.63
C GLU A 33 3.20 2.02 -2.75
N LEU A 34 3.51 2.43 -1.51
CA LEU A 34 2.54 2.93 -0.53
C LEU A 34 2.58 4.46 -0.52
N ARG A 35 1.43 5.11 -0.65
CA ARG A 35 1.26 6.56 -0.50
C ARG A 35 0.25 6.85 0.59
N VAL A 36 0.58 7.83 1.43
CA VAL A 36 -0.20 8.34 2.56
C VAL A 36 -0.08 9.87 2.54
N ALA A 37 -1.18 10.57 2.79
CA ALA A 37 -1.22 12.04 2.89
C ALA A 37 -0.98 12.54 4.31
#